data_AF-A0A8E2UFD0-F1
#
_entry.id   AF-A0A8E2UFD0-F1
#
_cell.length_a   1.000
_cell.length_b   1.000
_cell.length_c   1.000
_cell.angle_alpha   90.00
_cell.angle_beta   90.00
_cell.angle_gamma   90.00
#
_symmetry.space_group_name_H-M   'P 1'
#
loop_
_entity.id
_entity.type
_entity.pdbx_description
1 polymer ?
#
loop_
_entity_poly.entity_id
_entity_poly.type
_entity_poly.pdbx_seq_one_letter_code
_entity_poly.pdbx_strand_id
1 'polypeptide(L)'
;MIGWVGPEAAIAIAAGFTAVGAIFGHATAGRSARRADAQDLVDQLQEELASYREQQAAIRASDVERLNRLDTYVDGYRTHAHELRAHIWDGKEPPPPVWPSHLPK
;
A
#
# COMPACT_ATOMS: atom_id res chain seq x y z
N MET A 1 20.81 5.09 -70.54
CA MET A 1 21.60 6.24 -70.05
C MET A 1 21.47 6.29 -68.55
N ILE A 2 22.45 5.76 -67.83
CA ILE A 2 22.52 5.90 -66.37
C ILE A 2 23.15 7.28 -66.15
N GLY A 3 22.33 8.26 -65.78
CA GLY A 3 22.80 9.61 -65.51
C GLY A 3 23.83 9.56 -64.39
N TRP A 4 25.07 9.96 -64.70
CA TRP A 4 26.13 10.09 -63.72
C TRP A 4 25.74 11.22 -62.75
N VAL A 5 25.27 10.83 -61.57
CA VAL A 5 25.01 11.76 -60.47
C VAL A 5 26.38 12.21 -59.97
N GLY A 6 26.75 13.46 -60.30
CA GLY A 6 28.01 14.04 -59.83
C GLY A 6 28.11 13.97 -58.29
N PRO A 7 29.33 13.90 -57.73
CA PRO A 7 29.56 13.69 -56.30
C PRO A 7 28.81 14.69 -55.40
N GLU A 8 28.55 15.90 -55.89
CA GLU A 8 27.79 16.92 -55.17
C GLU A 8 26.31 16.54 -54.94
N ALA A 9 25.67 15.88 -55.91
CA ALA A 9 24.29 15.45 -55.78
C ALA A 9 24.15 14.20 -54.90
N ALA A 10 25.18 13.34 -54.85
CA ALA A 10 25.23 12.21 -53.91
C ALA A 10 25.36 12.68 -52.45
N ILE A 11 26.17 13.73 -52.21
CA ILE A 11 26.36 14.34 -50.88
C ILE A 11 25.07 15.01 -50.40
N ALA A 12 24.36 15.75 -51.28
CA ALA A 12 23.10 16.39 -50.94
C ALA A 12 22.00 15.37 -50.55
N ILE A 13 21.92 14.24 -51.25
CA ILE A 13 20.96 13.17 -50.93
C ILE A 13 21.32 12.52 -49.59
N ALA A 14 22.60 12.19 -49.36
CA ALA A 14 23.06 11.60 -48.10
C ALA A 14 22.85 12.54 -46.89
N ALA A 15 23.07 13.85 -47.08
CA ALA A 15 22.80 14.88 -46.07
C ALA A 15 21.29 15.02 -45.77
N GLY A 16 20.44 14.92 -46.80
CA GLY A 16 18.99 14.92 -46.62
C GLY A 16 18.47 13.74 -45.80
N PHE A 17 18.96 12.53 -46.07
CA PHE A 17 18.56 11.33 -45.32
C PHE A 17 19.05 11.33 -43.86
N THR A 18 20.27 11.82 -43.62
CA THR A 18 20.80 11.95 -42.25
C THR A 18 20.06 13.03 -41.45
N ALA A 19 19.73 14.17 -42.05
CA ALA A 19 18.94 15.21 -41.40
C ALA A 19 17.52 14.75 -41.03
N VAL A 20 16.83 14.05 -41.93
CA VAL A 20 15.48 13.52 -41.67
C VAL A 20 15.51 12.41 -40.60
N GLY A 21 16.51 11.52 -40.64
CA GLY A 21 16.70 10.49 -39.63
C GLY A 21 16.99 11.06 -38.23
N ALA A 22 17.80 12.11 -38.14
CA ALA A 22 18.09 12.79 -36.88
C ALA A 22 16.84 13.43 -36.26
N ILE A 23 16.03 14.13 -37.06
CA ILE A 23 14.80 14.77 -36.57
C ILE A 23 13.81 13.73 -36.05
N PHE A 24 13.61 12.62 -36.79
CA PHE A 24 12.74 11.54 -36.35
C PHE A 24 13.25 10.85 -35.08
N GLY A 25 14.56 10.54 -35.02
CA GLY A 25 15.19 9.90 -33.86
C GLY A 25 15.07 10.74 -32.58
N HIS A 26 15.31 12.06 -32.67
CA HIS A 26 15.18 12.97 -31.52
C HIS A 26 13.73 13.11 -31.03
N ALA A 27 12.75 13.17 -31.94
CA ALA A 27 11.33 13.27 -31.57
C ALA A 27 10.81 12.00 -30.87
N THR A 28 11.27 10.82 -31.31
CA THR A 28 10.89 9.54 -30.66
C THR A 28 11.63 9.31 -29.35
N ALA A 29 12.92 9.68 -29.27
CA ALA A 29 13.72 9.53 -28.05
C ALA A 29 13.15 10.32 -26.87
N GLY A 30 12.75 11.58 -27.08
CA GLY A 30 12.14 12.41 -26.03
C GLY A 30 10.78 11.87 -25.54
N ARG A 31 10.01 11.22 -26.42
CA ARG A 31 8.73 10.59 -26.07
C ARG A 31 8.92 9.27 -25.32
N SER A 32 9.97 8.51 -25.66
CA SER A 32 10.36 7.30 -24.95
C SER A 32 10.89 7.60 -23.56
N ALA A 33 11.74 8.62 -23.41
CA ALA A 33 12.26 9.06 -22.13
C ALA A 33 11.13 9.50 -21.18
N ARG A 34 10.16 10.30 -21.65
CA ARG A 34 9.00 10.70 -20.85
C ARG A 34 8.08 9.53 -20.47
N ARG A 35 7.99 8.50 -21.30
CA ARG A 35 7.23 7.29 -20.95
C ARG A 35 7.96 6.46 -19.89
N ALA A 36 9.28 6.33 -20.01
CA ALA A 36 10.10 5.65 -19.02
C ALA A 36 9.98 6.34 -17.64
N ASP A 37 10.14 7.66 -17.56
CA ASP A 37 9.97 8.41 -16.29
C ASP A 37 8.57 8.23 -15.68
N ALA A 38 7.53 8.23 -16.51
CA ALA A 38 6.16 8.03 -16.04
C ALA A 38 5.91 6.59 -15.58
N GLN A 39 6.56 5.60 -16.21
CA GLN A 39 6.48 4.20 -15.79
C GLN A 39 7.23 3.98 -14.48
N ASP A 40 8.41 4.55 -14.31
CA ASP A 40 9.17 4.48 -13.06
C ASP A 40 8.37 5.06 -11.89
N LEU A 41 7.66 6.18 -12.11
CA LEU A 41 6.81 6.79 -11.07
C LEU A 41 5.58 5.94 -10.75
N VAL A 42 4.98 5.30 -11.76
CA VAL A 42 3.87 4.36 -11.56
C VAL A 42 4.33 3.12 -10.78
N ASP A 43 5.50 2.58 -11.10
CA ASP A 43 6.06 1.42 -10.43
C ASP A 43 6.40 1.74 -8.97
N GLN A 44 6.98 2.91 -8.69
CA GLN A 44 7.19 3.41 -7.33
C GLN A 44 5.88 3.53 -6.55
N LEU A 45 4.82 4.12 -7.14
CA LEU A 45 3.52 4.24 -6.47
C LEU A 45 2.86 2.88 -6.24
N GLN A 46 3.03 1.92 -7.15
CA GLN A 46 2.52 0.56 -6.97
C GLN A 46 3.26 -0.16 -5.84
N GLU A 47 4.57 0.01 -5.73
CA GLU A 47 5.39 -0.52 -4.65
C GLU A 47 4.99 0.08 -3.30
N GLU A 48 4.82 1.40 -3.23
CA GLU A 48 4.33 2.07 -2.02
C GLU A 48 2.93 1.55 -1.61
N LEU A 49 1.99 1.42 -2.56
CA LEU A 49 0.66 0.87 -2.29
C LEU A 49 0.71 -0.58 -1.81
N ALA A 50 1.59 -1.40 -2.36
CA ALA A 50 1.78 -2.78 -1.91
C ALA A 50 2.28 -2.81 -0.47
N SER A 51 3.30 -2.00 -0.15
CA SER A 51 3.85 -1.85 1.20
C SER A 51 2.79 -1.36 2.20
N TYR A 52 1.99 -0.35 1.85
CA TYR A 52 0.93 0.13 2.72
C TYR A 52 -0.16 -0.91 2.97
N ARG A 53 -0.53 -1.70 1.95
CA ARG A 53 -1.53 -2.77 2.10
C ARG A 53 -1.03 -3.87 3.03
N GLU A 54 0.24 -4.25 2.92
CA GLU A 54 0.86 -5.25 3.79
C GLU A 54 0.91 -4.75 5.25
N GLN A 55 1.37 -3.51 5.47
CA GLN A 55 1.38 -2.90 6.80
C GLN A 55 -0.03 -2.80 7.40
N GLN A 56 -1.03 -2.40 6.61
CA GLN A 56 -2.43 -2.35 7.06
C GLN A 56 -3.01 -3.73 7.37
N ALA A 57 -2.58 -4.79 6.67
CA ALA A 57 -3.02 -6.15 6.96
C ALA A 57 -2.47 -6.63 8.31
N ALA A 58 -1.19 -6.36 8.58
CA ALA A 58 -0.56 -6.67 9.86
C ALA A 58 -1.23 -5.92 11.03
N ILE A 59 -1.48 -4.62 10.86
CA ILE A 59 -2.15 -3.80 11.89
C ILE A 59 -3.56 -4.33 12.16
N ARG A 60 -4.36 -4.57 11.11
CA ARG A 60 -5.74 -5.05 11.25
C ARG A 60 -5.83 -6.38 11.99
N ALA A 61 -4.93 -7.33 11.71
CA ALA A 61 -4.92 -8.61 12.42
C ALA A 61 -4.66 -8.40 13.92
N SER A 62 -3.68 -7.57 14.27
CA SER A 62 -3.33 -7.28 15.67
C SER A 62 -4.44 -6.51 16.41
N ASP A 63 -5.13 -5.60 15.72
CA ASP A 63 -6.22 -4.82 16.29
C ASP A 63 -7.46 -5.67 16.56
N VAL A 64 -7.81 -6.59 15.64
CA VAL A 64 -8.94 -7.50 15.84
C VAL A 64 -8.72 -8.39 17.06
N GLU A 65 -7.51 -8.94 17.23
CA GLU A 65 -7.19 -9.76 18.40
C GLU A 65 -7.23 -8.94 19.70
N ARG A 66 -6.74 -7.71 19.66
CA ARG A 66 -6.81 -6.79 20.80
C ARG A 66 -8.27 -6.45 21.17
N LEU A 67 -9.10 -6.15 20.19
CA LEU A 67 -10.52 -5.83 20.40
C LEU A 67 -11.28 -7.02 20.96
N ASN A 68 -11.11 -8.23 20.41
CA ASN A 68 -11.74 -9.43 20.92
C ASN A 68 -11.38 -9.72 22.40
N ARG A 69 -10.11 -9.49 22.78
CA ARG A 69 -9.68 -9.60 24.18
C ARG A 69 -10.36 -8.55 25.06
N LEU A 70 -10.41 -7.30 24.61
CA LEU A 70 -11.08 -6.20 25.31
C LEU A 70 -12.56 -6.48 25.54
N ASP A 71 -13.28 -6.93 24.51
CA ASP A 71 -14.70 -7.25 24.62
C ASP A 71 -14.95 -8.38 25.63
N THR A 72 -14.13 -9.44 25.58
CA THR A 72 -14.19 -10.53 26.55
C THR A 72 -13.98 -10.02 27.98
N TYR A 73 -13.02 -9.12 28.19
CA TYR A 73 -12.77 -8.55 29.51
C TYR A 73 -13.92 -7.66 29.99
N VAL A 74 -14.43 -6.79 29.13
CA VAL A 74 -15.54 -5.89 29.46
C VAL A 74 -16.77 -6.68 29.89
N ASP A 75 -17.12 -7.75 29.18
CA ASP A 75 -18.27 -8.58 29.52
C ASP A 75 -18.05 -9.38 30.81
N GLY A 76 -16.83 -9.87 31.05
CA GLY A 76 -16.48 -10.48 32.33
C GLY A 76 -16.58 -9.50 33.51
N TYR A 77 -16.07 -8.27 33.36
CA TYR A 77 -16.18 -7.23 34.39
C TYR A 77 -17.63 -6.87 34.68
N ARG A 78 -18.47 -6.73 33.64
CA ARG A 78 -19.91 -6.47 33.78
C ARG A 78 -20.59 -7.59 34.56
N THR A 79 -20.33 -8.83 34.18
CA THR A 79 -20.90 -10.01 34.83
C THR A 79 -20.54 -10.04 36.32
N HIS A 80 -19.26 -9.88 36.64
CA HIS A 80 -18.80 -9.87 38.03
C HIS A 80 -19.40 -8.71 38.84
N ALA A 81 -19.51 -7.51 38.24
CA ALA A 81 -20.15 -6.38 38.90
C ALA A 81 -21.65 -6.63 39.17
N HIS A 82 -22.34 -7.32 38.27
CA HIS A 82 -23.73 -7.75 38.47
C HIS A 82 -23.86 -8.76 39.61
N GLU A 83 -22.99 -9.78 39.65
CA GLU A 83 -22.95 -10.77 40.73
C GLU A 83 -22.68 -10.11 42.09
N LEU A 84 -21.71 -9.20 42.14
CA LEU A 84 -21.39 -8.46 43.35
C LEU A 84 -22.56 -7.61 43.82
N ARG A 85 -23.24 -6.90 42.90
CA ARG A 85 -24.42 -6.11 43.22
C ARG A 85 -25.56 -6.97 43.75
N ALA A 86 -25.80 -8.12 43.13
CA ALA A 86 -26.82 -9.07 43.59
C ALA A 86 -26.46 -9.62 44.98
N HIS A 87 -25.19 -9.97 45.22
CA HIS A 87 -24.72 -10.44 46.52
C HIS A 87 -24.96 -9.42 47.63
N ILE A 88 -24.67 -8.14 47.37
CA ILE A 88 -24.93 -7.02 48.30
C ILE A 88 -26.44 -6.84 48.52
N TRP A 89 -27.23 -6.85 47.44
CA TRP A 89 -28.68 -6.68 47.50
C TRP A 89 -29.36 -7.78 48.31
N ASP A 90 -28.91 -9.02 48.13
CA ASP A 90 -29.41 -10.20 48.83
C ASP A 90 -28.97 -10.27 50.30
N GLY A 91 -28.13 -9.32 50.76
CA GLY A 91 -27.62 -9.29 52.13
C GLY A 91 -26.80 -10.52 52.52
N LYS A 92 -26.17 -11.19 51.54
CA LYS A 92 -25.35 -12.37 51.79
C LYS A 92 -24.17 -12.01 52.69
N GLU A 93 -23.86 -12.89 53.63
CA GLU A 93 -22.69 -12.72 54.49
C GLU A 93 -21.40 -12.80 53.65
N PRO A 94 -20.33 -12.08 54.04
CA PRO A 94 -19.04 -12.17 53.38
C PRO A 94 -18.55 -13.63 53.38
N PRO A 95 -17.81 -14.10 52.36
CA PRO A 95 -17.02 -13.31 51.41
C PRO A 95 -17.77 -12.91 50.12
N PRO A 96 -17.33 -11.82 49.47
CA PRO A 96 -17.88 -11.42 48.17
C PRO A 96 -17.64 -12.51 47.11
N PRO A 97 -18.36 -12.44 45.97
CA PRO A 97 -18.09 -13.30 44.83
C PRO A 97 -16.61 -13.30 44.45
N VAL A 98 -16.09 -14.48 44.11
CA VAL A 98 -14.68 -14.65 43.76
C VAL A 98 -14.38 -13.90 42.46
N TRP A 99 -13.24 -13.22 42.41
CA TRP A 99 -12.79 -12.56 41.19
C TRP A 99 -12.61 -13.58 40.03
N PRO A 100 -13.10 -13.32 38.82
CA PRO A 100 -12.98 -14.26 37.71
C PRO A 100 -11.51 -14.51 37.33
N SER A 101 -11.09 -15.76 37.27
CA SER A 101 -9.68 -16.15 37.06
C SER A 101 -9.12 -15.78 35.69
N HIS A 102 -9.98 -15.61 34.69
CA HIS A 102 -9.62 -15.25 33.32
C HIS A 102 -9.55 -13.74 33.10
N LEU A 103 -9.96 -12.93 34.08
CA LEU A 103 -9.87 -11.47 33.99
C LEU A 103 -8.58 -10.98 34.62
N PRO A 104 -7.88 -10.02 33.97
CA PRO A 104 -6.74 -9.37 34.57
C PRO A 104 -7.17 -8.61 35.84
N LYS A 105 -6.35 -8.72 36.89
CA LYS A 105 -6.53 -8.07 38.18
C LYS A 105 -5.95 -6.65 38.18
#